data_AF-A0A924T903-F1
#
_entry.id   AF-A0A924T903-F1
#
_cell.length_a   1.000
_cell.length_b   1.000
_cell.length_c   1.000
_cell.angle_alpha   90.00
_cell.angle_beta   90.00
_cell.angle_gamma   90.00
#
_symmetry.space_group_name_H-M   'P 1'
#
loop_
_entity.id
_entity.type
_entity.pdbx_description
1 polymer ?
#
loop_
_entity_poly.entity_id
_entity_poly.type
_entity_poly.pdbx_seq_one_letter_code
_entity_poly.pdbx_strand_id
1 'polypeptide(L)' 'MTETGHLYVTWERYHRLIDLLALQVHDSQWQFDSIICIARGGLRVGDQLSRIF' A
#
# COMPACT_ATOMS: atom_id res chain seq x y z
N MET A 1 -14.05 -15.91 -4.50
CA MET A 1 -13.07 -16.29 -5.55
C MET A 1 -13.88 -16.51 -6.81
N THR A 2 -13.57 -15.82 -7.91
CA THR A 2 -14.30 -16.03 -9.18
C THR A 2 -13.91 -17.38 -9.78
N GLU A 3 -14.80 -17.98 -10.58
CA GLU A 3 -14.67 -19.33 -11.15
C GLU A 3 -13.37 -19.57 -11.96
N THR A 4 -12.66 -18.50 -12.34
CA THR A 4 -11.38 -18.53 -13.06
C THR A 4 -10.12 -18.58 -12.17
N GLY A 5 -10.26 -18.54 -10.83
CA GLY A 5 -9.12 -18.53 -9.91
C GLY A 5 -8.36 -17.19 -9.82
N HIS A 6 -8.86 -16.15 -10.50
CA HIS A 6 -8.26 -14.82 -10.48
C HIS A 6 -8.80 -13.95 -9.34
N LEU A 7 -7.93 -13.15 -8.74
CA LEU A 7 -8.30 -12.10 -7.79
C LEU A 7 -8.36 -10.76 -8.52
N TYR A 8 -9.55 -10.19 -8.62
CA TYR A 8 -9.74 -8.82 -9.09
C TYR A 8 -9.88 -7.89 -7.88
N VAL A 9 -9.08 -6.83 -7.88
CA VAL A 9 -9.08 -5.81 -6.82
C VAL A 9 -9.59 -4.51 -7.43
N THR A 10 -10.67 -3.97 -6.86
CA THR A 10 -11.17 -2.65 -7.29
C THR A 10 -10.20 -1.56 -6.88
N TRP A 11 -10.21 -0.44 -7.60
CA TRP A 11 -9.38 0.71 -7.26
C TRP A 11 -9.63 1.22 -5.84
N GLU A 12 -10.90 1.24 -5.40
CA GLU A 12 -11.25 1.62 -4.03
C GLU A 12 -10.63 0.67 -3.00
N ARG A 13 -10.75 -0.65 -3.22
CA ARG A 13 -10.17 -1.66 -2.33
C ARG A 13 -8.65 -1.55 -2.29
N TYR A 14 -8.01 -1.29 -3.43
CA TYR A 14 -6.57 -1.13 -3.52
C TYR A 14 -6.08 0.08 -2.70
N HIS A 15 -6.71 1.25 -2.83
CA HIS A 15 -6.35 2.43 -2.03
C HIS A 15 -6.62 2.21 -0.53
N ARG A 16 -7.77 1.62 -0.18
CA ARG A 16 -8.08 1.29 1.22
C ARG A 16 -7.02 0.38 1.84
N LEU A 17 -6.49 -0.59 1.09
CA LEU A 17 -5.41 -1.45 1.57
C LEU A 17 -4.10 -0.68 1.80
N ILE A 18 -3.81 0.35 1.00
CA ILE A 18 -2.65 1.23 1.22
C ILE A 18 -2.86 2.07 2.49
N ASP A 19 -4.06 2.59 2.73
CA ASP A 19 -4.35 3.36 3.94
C ASP A 19 -4.24 2.49 5.21
N LEU A 20 -4.72 1.24 5.15
CA LEU A 20 -4.56 0.27 6.24
C LEU A 20 -3.09 -0.07 6.49
N LEU A 21 -2.27 -0.17 5.45
CA LEU A 21 -0.82 -0.35 5.59
C LEU A 21 -0.19 0.87 6.28
N ALA A 22 -0.59 2.08 5.93
CA ALA A 22 -0.09 3.29 6.58
C ALA A 22 -0.43 3.32 8.08
N LEU A 23 -1.65 2.92 8.46
CA LEU A 23 -2.03 2.77 9.87
C LEU A 23 -1.13 1.75 10.59
N GLN A 24 -0.87 0.59 9.98
CA GLN A 24 0.01 -0.42 10.57
C GLN A 24 1.44 0.09 10.77
N VAL A 25 1.98 0.84 9.81
CA VAL A 25 3.30 1.47 9.94
C VAL A 25 3.30 2.49 11.07
N HIS A 26 2.29 3.35 11.14
CA HIS A 26 2.16 4.34 12.22
C HIS A 26 2.05 3.67 13.60
N ASP A 27 1.17 2.68 13.75
CA ASP A 27 0.95 1.96 15.01
C ASP A 27 2.19 1.20 15.48
N SER A 28 3.06 0.80 14.55
CA SER A 28 4.33 0.15 14.89
C SER A 28 5.34 1.08 15.58
N GLN A 29 5.12 2.41 15.51
CA GLN A 29 6.06 3.45 15.98
C GLN A 29 7.46 3.34 15.35
N TRP A 30 7.60 2.59 14.26
CA TRP A 30 8.85 2.42 13.55
C TRP A 30 9.34 3.75 12.97
N GLN A 31 10.56 4.14 13.32
CA GLN A 31 11.21 5.34 12.81
C GLN A 31 12.04 4.95 11.59
N PHE A 32 11.80 5.62 10.47
CA PHE A 32 12.54 5.42 9.23
C PHE A 32 12.85 6.75 8.58
N ASP A 33 13.98 6.81 7.87
CA ASP A 33 14.43 8.02 7.19
C ASP A 33 14.04 8.05 5.70
N SER A 34 13.63 6.91 5.14
CA SER A 34 13.40 6.79 3.70
C SER A 34 12.41 5.69 3.36
N ILE A 35 11.60 5.94 2.32
CA ILE A 35 10.70 4.96 1.71
C ILE A 35 11.28 4.56 0.35
N ILE A 36 11.62 3.27 0.19
CA ILE A 36 12.18 2.74 -1.06
C ILE A 36 11.11 1.96 -1.83
N CYS A 37 10.87 2.35 -3.08
CA CYS A 37 9.83 1.77 -3.93
C CYS A 37 10.43 0.88 -5.03
N ILE A 38 9.95 -0.36 -5.13
CA ILE A 38 10.36 -1.29 -6.20
C ILE A 38 9.39 -1.16 -7.38
N ALA A 39 9.91 -0.71 -8.52
CA ALA A 39 9.12 -0.58 -9.74
C ALA A 39 8.79 -1.96 -10.34
N ARG A 40 7.62 -2.15 -10.97
CA ARG A 40 6.54 -1.15 -11.19
C ARG A 40 5.45 -1.16 -10.11
N GLY A 41 5.32 -2.24 -9.34
CA GLY A 41 4.20 -2.45 -8.41
C GLY A 41 4.22 -1.52 -7.19
N GLY A 42 5.40 -1.10 -6.74
CA GLY A 42 5.54 -0.28 -5.53
C GLY A 42 5.27 1.21 -5.72
N LEU A 43 5.15 1.71 -6.96
CA LEU A 43 5.11 3.15 -7.22
C LEU A 43 3.88 3.84 -6.61
N ARG A 44 2.70 3.21 -6.70
CA ARG A 44 1.46 3.79 -6.18
C ARG A 44 1.38 3.73 -4.65
N VAL A 45 1.88 2.65 -4.06
CA VAL A 45 1.97 2.51 -2.60
C VAL A 45 2.97 3.55 -2.07
N GLY A 46 4.11 3.67 -2.73
CA GLY A 46 5.14 4.67 -2.44
C GLY A 46 4.63 6.10 -2.46
N ASP A 47 3.99 6.53 -3.56
CA ASP A 47 3.42 7.87 -3.73
C ASP A 47 2.43 8.23 -2.61
N GLN A 48 1.61 7.28 -2.15
CA GLN A 48 0.69 7.51 -1.04
C GLN A 48 1.41 7.55 0.32
N LEU A 49 2.29 6.58 0.60
CA LEU A 49 3.00 6.53 1.87
C LEU A 49 3.91 7.75 2.07
N SER A 50 4.57 8.25 1.01
CA SER A 50 5.42 9.44 1.06
C SER A 50 4.65 10.76 1.25
N ARG A 51 3.32 10.72 1.21
CA ARG A 51 2.46 11.88 1.53
C ARG A 51 1.96 11.82 2.97
N ILE A 52 1.91 10.63 3.55
CA ILE A 52 1.43 10.38 4.91
C ILE A 52 2.58 10.56 5.92
N PHE A 53 3.77 10.10 5.55
CA PHE A 53 5.00 10.13 6.35
C PHE A 53 6.04 11.05 5.70
#